data_AF-A0A7S4ESX5-F1
#
_entry.id   AF-A0A7S4ESX5-F1
#
_cell.length_a   1.000
_cell.length_b   1.000
_cell.length_c   1.000
_cell.angle_alpha   90.00
_cell.angle_beta   90.00
_cell.angle_gamma   90.00
#
_symmetry.space_group_name_H-M   'P 1'
#
loop_
_entity.id
_entity.type
_entity.pdbx_description
1 polymer ?
#
loop_
_entity_poly.entity_id
_entity_poly.type
_entity_poly.pdbx_seq_one_letter_code
_entity_poly.pdbx_strand_id
1 'polypeptide(L)'
;LLYSQAIEAAVKDQQKLVTGSQNARSSARVRAIDIGTGSGLLGCLAAKTGASVVAFELVEDMYNLACNVVEGNGLSDQIEVLCADSVVATTREEMPEGRKICSDGVKTWRLPSDNGKETEPARPRAHLIVHELLDTGILGEGLIRALRHA
;
A
#
# COMPACT_ATOMS: atom_id res chain seq x y z
N LEU A 1 7.24 11.68 -15.20
CA LEU A 1 6.67 13.03 -15.46
C LEU A 1 5.15 13.04 -15.28
N LEU A 2 4.37 12.16 -15.93
CA LEU A 2 2.91 12.12 -15.73
C LEU A 2 2.47 11.48 -14.40
N TYR A 3 2.92 10.25 -14.09
CA TYR A 3 2.55 9.54 -12.85
C TYR A 3 2.92 10.29 -11.58
N SER A 4 4.13 10.86 -11.53
CA SER A 4 4.60 11.63 -10.38
C SER A 4 3.71 12.85 -10.08
N GLN A 5 3.28 13.58 -11.13
CA GLN A 5 2.40 14.74 -10.97
C GLN A 5 1.00 14.33 -10.53
N ALA A 6 0.45 13.25 -11.11
CA ALA A 6 -0.87 12.73 -10.75
C ALA A 6 -0.91 12.23 -9.30
N ILE A 7 0.09 11.45 -8.89
CA ILE A 7 0.21 10.95 -7.50
C ILE A 7 0.38 12.11 -6.53
N GLU A 8 1.25 13.07 -6.83
CA GLU A 8 1.46 14.24 -5.98
C GLU A 8 0.17 15.07 -5.81
N ALA A 9 -0.55 15.33 -6.90
CA ALA A 9 -1.82 16.05 -6.86
C ALA A 9 -2.86 15.29 -6.02
N ALA A 10 -3.03 13.99 -6.28
CA ALA A 10 -3.99 13.15 -5.57
C ALA A 10 -3.69 13.06 -4.07
N VAL A 11 -2.42 12.87 -3.68
CA VAL A 11 -2.03 12.83 -2.26
C VAL A 11 -2.27 14.19 -1.60
N LYS A 12 -1.92 15.31 -2.24
CA LYS A 12 -2.18 16.64 -1.68
C LYS A 12 -3.67 16.92 -1.48
N ASP A 13 -4.51 16.51 -2.43
CA ASP A 13 -5.95 16.70 -2.31
C ASP A 13 -6.55 15.84 -1.19
N GLN A 14 -6.14 14.58 -1.07
CA GLN A 14 -6.55 13.74 0.06
C GLN A 14 -6.02 14.27 1.39
N GLN A 15 -4.80 14.82 1.42
CA GLN A 15 -4.22 15.37 2.64
C GLN A 15 -5.06 16.54 3.18
N LYS A 16 -5.57 17.43 2.31
CA LYS A 16 -6.48 18.53 2.71
C LYS A 16 -7.74 18.00 3.40
N LEU A 17 -8.34 16.93 2.87
CA LEU A 17 -9.54 16.31 3.43
C LEU A 17 -9.25 15.65 4.78
N VAL A 18 -8.14 14.91 4.86
CA VAL A 18 -7.69 14.23 6.09
C VAL A 18 -7.39 15.24 7.21
N THR A 19 -6.75 16.36 6.89
CA THR A 19 -6.42 17.41 7.89
C THR A 19 -7.61 18.31 8.21
N GLY A 20 -8.49 18.58 7.25
CA GLY A 20 -9.65 19.47 7.42
C GLY A 20 -10.80 18.83 8.20
N SER A 21 -10.86 17.50 8.26
CA SER A 21 -11.92 16.77 8.94
C SER A 21 -11.65 16.54 10.45
N GLN A 22 -10.44 16.81 10.97
CA GLN A 22 -10.09 16.59 12.37
C GLN A 22 -9.73 17.88 13.13
N ASN A 23 -10.30 18.03 14.34
CA ASN A 23 -9.89 19.01 15.34
C ASN A 23 -8.42 18.77 15.76
N ALA A 24 -7.48 19.50 15.13
CA ALA A 24 -6.20 19.99 15.65
C ALA A 24 -5.22 19.08 16.43
N ARG A 25 -5.34 17.74 16.42
CA ARG A 25 -4.43 16.87 17.20
C ARG A 25 -3.86 15.60 16.55
N SER A 26 -4.16 15.28 15.28
CA SER A 26 -3.58 14.08 14.66
C SER A 26 -2.68 14.40 13.47
N SER A 27 -1.46 13.85 13.49
CA SER A 27 -0.51 13.81 12.37
C SER A 27 -0.96 12.80 11.31
N ALA A 28 -2.22 12.88 10.88
CA ALA A 28 -2.83 11.88 10.02
C ALA A 28 -2.23 11.96 8.60
N ARG A 29 -1.60 10.86 8.17
CA ARG A 29 -1.06 10.69 6.82
C ARG A 29 -2.13 10.13 5.87
N VAL A 30 -2.06 10.51 4.60
CA VAL A 30 -2.80 9.83 3.54
C VAL A 30 -2.35 8.37 3.47
N ARG A 31 -3.29 7.45 3.69
CA ARG A 31 -3.11 6.01 3.42
C ARG A 31 -3.35 5.70 1.95
N ALA A 32 -2.40 5.05 1.29
CA ALA A 32 -2.47 4.61 -0.09
C ALA A 32 -2.24 3.09 -0.21
N ILE A 33 -2.83 2.48 -1.23
CA ILE A 33 -2.54 1.10 -1.65
C ILE A 33 -1.90 1.15 -3.03
N ASP A 34 -0.80 0.40 -3.22
CA ASP A 34 -0.15 0.19 -4.52
C ASP A 34 -0.40 -1.26 -4.97
N ILE A 35 -1.16 -1.46 -6.04
CA ILE A 35 -1.51 -2.80 -6.55
C ILE A 35 -0.69 -3.11 -7.80
N GLY A 36 0.05 -4.23 -7.76
CA GLY A 36 1.03 -4.56 -8.79
C GLY A 36 2.23 -3.64 -8.69
N THR A 37 2.85 -3.61 -7.51
CA THR A 37 3.89 -2.62 -7.21
C THR A 37 5.15 -2.80 -8.07
N GLY A 38 5.38 -4.01 -8.61
CA GLY A 38 6.53 -4.31 -9.45
C GLY A 38 7.81 -4.04 -8.68
N SER A 39 8.61 -3.06 -9.14
CA SER A 39 9.84 -2.64 -8.47
C SER A 39 9.64 -1.66 -7.31
N GLY A 40 8.40 -1.26 -6.99
CA GLY A 40 8.10 -0.33 -5.90
C GLY A 40 8.05 1.15 -6.30
N LEU A 41 8.15 1.49 -7.59
CA LEU A 41 8.32 2.88 -8.03
C LEU A 41 7.12 3.77 -7.69
N LEU A 42 5.89 3.34 -7.95
CA LEU A 42 4.70 4.15 -7.70
C LEU A 42 4.44 4.34 -6.21
N GLY A 43 4.58 3.28 -5.41
CA GLY A 43 4.59 3.36 -3.95
C GLY A 43 5.65 4.33 -3.43
N CYS A 44 6.87 4.32 -3.98
CA CYS A 44 7.92 5.28 -3.63
C CYS A 44 7.54 6.73 -3.94
N LEU A 45 6.88 6.99 -5.07
CA LEU A 45 6.42 8.32 -5.43
C LEU A 45 5.34 8.82 -4.45
N ALA A 46 4.41 7.95 -4.06
CA ALA A 46 3.39 8.29 -3.06
C ALA A 46 3.99 8.51 -1.66
N ALA A 47 4.94 7.67 -1.22
CA ALA A 47 5.58 7.85 0.08
C ALA A 47 6.42 9.13 0.13
N LYS A 48 7.13 9.49 -0.95
CA LYS A 48 7.88 10.75 -1.03
C LYS A 48 7.00 12.00 -0.92
N THR A 49 5.70 11.89 -1.15
CA THR A 49 4.73 12.99 -0.97
C THR A 49 4.07 12.98 0.42
N GLY A 50 4.49 12.08 1.31
CA GLY A 50 4.06 11.98 2.71
C GLY A 50 2.97 10.94 2.98
N ALA A 51 2.59 10.13 1.98
CA ALA A 51 1.63 9.05 2.17
C ALA A 51 2.27 7.86 2.92
N SER A 52 1.45 7.11 3.65
CA SER A 52 1.78 5.75 4.10
C SER A 52 1.19 4.77 3.11
N VAL A 53 2.00 3.81 2.65
CA VAL A 53 1.69 2.95 1.51
C VAL A 53 1.75 1.48 1.92
N VAL A 54 0.75 0.71 1.50
CA VAL A 54 0.81 -0.76 1.47
C VAL A 54 0.88 -1.17 0.00
N ALA A 55 1.94 -1.86 -0.37
CA ALA A 55 2.24 -2.27 -1.73
C ALA A 55 2.11 -3.79 -1.88
N PHE A 56 1.43 -4.25 -2.94
CA PHE A 56 1.19 -5.66 -3.22
C PHE A 56 1.94 -6.10 -4.49
N GLU A 57 2.71 -7.17 -4.37
CA GLU A 57 3.38 -7.85 -5.48
C GLU A 57 3.11 -9.35 -5.39
N LEU A 58 2.89 -10.02 -6.53
CA LEU A 58 2.60 -11.45 -6.59
C LEU A 58 3.85 -12.29 -6.77
N VAL A 59 4.87 -11.76 -7.45
CA VAL A 59 6.08 -12.48 -7.82
C VAL A 59 7.18 -12.24 -6.79
N GLU A 60 7.67 -13.30 -6.15
CA GLU A 60 8.69 -13.25 -5.08
C GLU A 60 9.95 -12.45 -5.46
N ASP A 61 10.47 -12.63 -6.66
CA ASP A 61 11.65 -11.89 -7.13
C ASP A 61 11.38 -10.39 -7.25
N MET A 62 10.18 -10.00 -7.72
CA MET A 62 9.78 -8.60 -7.82
C MET A 62 9.49 -8.01 -6.44
N TYR A 63 8.91 -8.79 -5.53
CA TYR A 63 8.74 -8.42 -4.13
C TYR A 63 10.08 -8.10 -3.47
N ASN A 64 11.07 -9.00 -3.62
CA ASN A 64 12.42 -8.79 -3.07
C ASN A 64 13.08 -7.55 -3.69
N LEU A 65 12.91 -7.35 -5.00
CA LEU A 65 13.37 -6.14 -5.68
C LEU A 65 12.71 -4.88 -5.11
N ALA A 66 11.39 -4.88 -4.92
CA ALA A 66 10.66 -3.76 -4.34
C ALA A 66 11.12 -3.46 -2.91
N CYS A 67 11.33 -4.48 -2.08
CA CYS A 67 11.90 -4.32 -0.74
C CYS A 67 13.27 -3.61 -0.79
N ASN A 68 14.17 -4.06 -1.68
CA ASN A 68 15.48 -3.45 -1.86
C ASN A 68 15.39 -1.99 -2.34
N VAL A 69 14.46 -1.68 -3.26
CA VAL A 69 14.23 -0.31 -3.73
C VAL A 69 13.70 0.58 -2.62
N VAL A 70 12.73 0.11 -1.83
CA VAL A 70 12.16 0.83 -0.69
C VAL A 70 13.24 1.12 0.36
N GLU A 71 14.02 0.12 0.74
CA GLU A 71 15.11 0.24 1.70
C GLU A 71 16.20 1.18 1.19
N GLY A 72 16.66 0.99 -0.06
CA GLY A 72 17.67 1.83 -0.69
C GLY A 72 17.25 3.30 -0.84
N ASN A 73 15.95 3.60 -0.80
CA ASN A 73 15.42 4.97 -0.79
C ASN A 73 15.12 5.50 0.63
N GLY A 74 15.36 4.71 1.68
CA GLY A 74 15.06 5.10 3.07
C GLY A 74 13.56 5.24 3.35
N LEU A 75 12.71 4.47 2.66
CA LEU A 75 11.25 4.58 2.73
C LEU A 75 10.59 3.46 3.54
N SER A 76 11.35 2.60 4.21
CA SER A 76 10.86 1.44 4.98
C SER A 76 9.90 1.82 6.12
N ASP A 77 9.97 3.05 6.64
CA ASP A 77 9.03 3.56 7.65
C ASP A 77 7.68 4.01 7.07
N GLN A 78 7.58 4.10 5.74
CA GLN A 78 6.41 4.63 5.04
C GLN A 78 5.75 3.60 4.12
N ILE A 79 6.51 2.63 3.61
CA ILE A 79 6.04 1.62 2.67
C ILE A 79 6.20 0.23 3.28
N GLU A 80 5.09 -0.49 3.37
CA GLU A 80 5.09 -1.94 3.57
C GLU A 80 4.87 -2.62 2.23
N VAL A 81 5.73 -3.58 1.88
CA VAL A 81 5.56 -4.42 0.69
C VAL A 81 5.08 -5.80 1.14
N LEU A 82 4.07 -6.35 0.46
CA LEU A 82 3.47 -7.65 0.71
C LEU A 82 3.58 -8.52 -0.54
N CYS A 83 4.13 -9.73 -0.39
CA CYS A 83 4.15 -10.75 -1.46
C CYS A 83 2.78 -11.47 -1.52
N ALA A 84 1.74 -10.81 -2.04
CA ALA A 84 0.37 -11.33 -2.00
C ALA A 84 -0.55 -10.77 -3.09
N ASP A 85 -1.64 -11.51 -3.39
CA ASP A 85 -2.77 -11.02 -4.18
C ASP A 85 -3.56 -10.01 -3.34
N SER A 86 -3.72 -8.78 -3.85
CA SER A 86 -4.46 -7.71 -3.18
C SER A 86 -5.92 -8.08 -2.89
N VAL A 87 -6.54 -8.95 -3.69
CA VAL A 87 -7.92 -9.42 -3.50
C VAL A 87 -8.00 -10.41 -2.33
N VAL A 88 -7.00 -11.28 -2.18
CA VAL A 88 -6.98 -12.32 -1.14
C VAL A 88 -6.58 -11.70 0.21
N ALA A 89 -5.49 -10.92 0.21
CA ALA A 89 -4.85 -10.40 1.41
C ALA A 89 -5.65 -9.32 2.16
N THR A 90 -6.71 -8.80 1.56
CA THR A 90 -7.56 -7.73 2.13
C THR A 90 -8.92 -8.23 2.63
N THR A 91 -9.21 -9.53 2.51
CA THR A 91 -10.41 -10.11 3.14
C THR A 91 -10.22 -10.20 4.65
N ARG A 92 -11.26 -9.84 5.42
CA ARG A 92 -11.22 -9.76 6.90
C ARG A 92 -10.97 -11.10 7.60
N GLU A 93 -11.16 -12.22 6.91
CA GLU A 93 -11.23 -13.56 7.49
C GLU A 93 -10.06 -14.47 7.05
N GLU A 94 -9.25 -14.07 6.07
CA GLU A 94 -8.18 -14.91 5.52
C GLU A 94 -6.85 -14.15 5.39
N MET A 95 -6.23 -13.83 6.51
CA MET A 95 -4.79 -14.06 6.59
C MET A 95 -4.61 -15.40 7.29
N PRO A 96 -4.42 -16.50 6.54
CA PRO A 96 -4.27 -17.82 7.15
C PRO A 96 -3.03 -17.78 8.03
N GLU A 97 -3.19 -18.05 9.32
CA GLU A 97 -2.06 -18.33 10.20
C GLU A 97 -1.20 -19.39 9.51
N GLY A 98 0.00 -18.99 9.05
CA GLY A 98 0.95 -19.89 8.43
C GLY A 98 0.84 -20.15 6.92
N ARG A 99 0.07 -19.40 6.12
CA ARG A 99 0.31 -19.43 4.65
C ARG A 99 1.45 -18.48 4.26
N LYS A 100 2.50 -19.09 3.70
CA LYS A 100 3.69 -18.45 3.14
C LYS A 100 3.33 -17.33 2.18
N ILE A 101 3.47 -16.10 2.66
CA ILE A 101 3.93 -14.96 1.88
C ILE A 101 5.39 -15.33 1.57
N CYS A 102 5.70 -15.61 0.31
CA CYS A 102 7.02 -15.91 -0.27
C CYS A 102 8.08 -16.47 0.73
N SER A 103 8.07 -17.81 0.79
CA SER A 103 9.02 -18.76 1.37
C SER A 103 9.63 -18.55 2.76
N ASP A 104 10.30 -17.45 3.08
CA ASP A 104 11.30 -17.43 4.18
C ASP A 104 11.28 -16.18 5.09
N GLY A 105 10.08 -15.78 5.53
CA GLY A 105 9.92 -15.01 6.76
C GLY A 105 9.26 -13.66 6.55
N VAL A 106 7.93 -13.63 6.71
CA VAL A 106 7.18 -12.39 6.67
C VAL A 106 6.85 -11.91 8.07
N LYS A 107 7.23 -10.65 8.31
CA LYS A 107 6.82 -9.87 9.47
C LYS A 107 5.31 -9.71 9.41
N THR A 108 4.62 -10.24 10.41
CA THR A 108 3.19 -9.96 10.64
C THR A 108 3.02 -8.46 10.85
N TRP A 109 2.18 -7.80 10.04
CA TRP A 109 1.83 -6.39 10.20
C TRP A 109 1.37 -6.09 11.63
N ARG A 110 2.06 -5.17 12.30
CA ARG A 110 1.57 -4.48 13.50
C ARG A 110 1.66 -2.99 13.23
N LEU A 111 0.52 -2.31 13.28
CA LEU A 111 0.52 -0.85 13.43
C LEU A 111 1.33 -0.49 14.69
N PRO A 112 2.12 0.60 14.70
CA PRO A 112 2.64 1.16 15.93
C PRO A 112 1.48 1.37 16.90
N SER A 113 1.49 0.66 18.03
CA SER A 113 0.43 0.73 19.03
C SER A 113 0.41 2.12 19.65
N ASP A 114 -0.63 2.89 19.37
CA ASP A 114 -0.96 4.06 20.18
C ASP A 114 -1.65 3.53 21.46
N ASN A 115 -0.84 3.28 22.49
CA ASN A 115 -1.25 3.10 23.89
C ASN A 115 -1.94 1.79 24.31
N GLY A 116 -1.42 0.62 23.90
CA GLY A 116 -1.53 -0.60 24.71
C GLY A 116 -2.94 -1.13 24.99
N LYS A 117 -3.92 -0.79 24.15
CA LYS A 117 -5.24 -1.43 24.16
C LYS A 117 -5.37 -2.31 22.94
N GLU A 118 -5.39 -3.62 23.16
CA GLU A 118 -5.81 -4.62 22.20
C GLU A 118 -7.30 -4.42 21.87
N THR A 119 -7.57 -3.51 20.95
CA THR A 119 -8.80 -3.54 20.16
C THR A 119 -8.35 -3.87 18.75
N GLU A 120 -8.73 -5.05 18.25
CA GLU A 120 -8.42 -5.44 16.87
C GLU A 120 -8.75 -4.29 15.91
N PRO A 121 -7.75 -3.72 15.20
CA PRO A 121 -8.03 -2.58 14.36
C PRO A 121 -8.69 -3.12 13.09
N ALA A 122 -9.97 -2.82 12.90
CA ALA A 122 -10.55 -2.78 11.57
C ALA A 122 -9.60 -1.97 10.68
N ARG A 123 -8.96 -2.62 9.69
CA ARG A 123 -7.98 -1.95 8.81
C ARG A 123 -8.63 -0.67 8.24
N PRO A 124 -8.09 0.52 8.50
CA PRO A 124 -8.72 1.76 8.04
C PRO A 124 -8.62 1.83 6.52
N ARG A 125 -9.74 2.14 5.85
CA ARG A 125 -9.81 2.21 4.38
C ARG A 125 -8.70 3.11 3.82
N ALA A 126 -8.14 2.73 2.67
CA ALA A 126 -7.24 3.60 1.93
C ALA A 126 -8.00 4.83 1.41
N HIS A 127 -7.30 5.95 1.24
CA HIS A 127 -7.86 7.13 0.58
C HIS A 127 -7.52 7.16 -0.91
N LEU A 128 -6.45 6.47 -1.30
CA LEU A 128 -5.94 6.42 -2.66
C LEU A 128 -5.54 4.99 -3.01
N ILE A 129 -5.85 4.58 -4.23
CA ILE A 129 -5.27 3.40 -4.87
C ILE A 129 -4.39 3.90 -6.01
N VAL A 130 -3.19 3.37 -6.07
CA VAL A 130 -2.24 3.54 -7.17
C VAL A 130 -2.01 2.16 -7.78
N HIS A 131 -1.96 2.07 -9.10
CA HIS A 131 -1.75 0.80 -9.79
C HIS A 131 -1.13 1.03 -11.17
N GLU A 132 -0.52 -0.01 -11.72
CA GLU A 132 -0.04 -0.05 -13.10
C GLU A 132 -0.41 -1.36 -13.80
N LEU A 133 -1.55 -1.97 -13.44
CA LEU A 133 -2.03 -3.22 -14.04
C LEU A 133 -2.59 -3.06 -15.48
N LEU A 134 -2.26 -1.99 -16.20
CA LEU A 134 -2.77 -1.76 -17.55
C LEU A 134 -1.84 -2.38 -18.58
N ASP A 135 -2.34 -3.34 -19.34
CA ASP A 135 -1.65 -3.86 -20.51
C ASP A 135 -2.06 -3.11 -21.80
N THR A 136 -1.46 -3.49 -22.93
CA THR A 136 -1.85 -2.96 -24.25
C THR A 136 -3.30 -3.29 -24.64
N GLY A 137 -3.91 -4.28 -23.97
CA GLY A 137 -5.31 -4.66 -24.12
C GLY A 137 -6.27 -3.90 -23.20
N ILE A 138 -5.78 -2.96 -22.38
CA ILE A 138 -6.52 -2.14 -21.39
C ILE A 138 -7.09 -2.96 -20.21
N LEU A 139 -7.38 -4.24 -20.39
CA LEU A 139 -8.06 -5.10 -19.42
C LEU A 139 -7.17 -6.17 -18.79
N GLY A 140 -5.95 -6.36 -19.31
CA GLY A 140 -5.03 -7.38 -18.83
C GLY A 140 -4.61 -7.20 -17.38
N GLU A 141 -3.95 -8.24 -16.85
CA GLU A 141 -3.48 -8.35 -15.45
C GLU A 141 -4.57 -8.24 -14.36
N GLY A 142 -5.86 -8.27 -14.72
CA GLY A 142 -6.95 -8.39 -13.76
C GLY A 142 -7.33 -7.07 -13.08
N LEU A 143 -7.03 -5.92 -13.71
CA LEU A 143 -7.34 -4.58 -13.19
C LEU A 143 -8.78 -4.43 -12.67
N ILE A 144 -9.79 -4.83 -13.46
CA ILE A 144 -11.21 -4.70 -13.07
C ILE A 144 -11.50 -5.51 -11.81
N ARG A 145 -10.93 -6.71 -11.68
CA ARG A 145 -11.13 -7.57 -10.51
C ARG A 145 -10.54 -6.92 -9.26
N ALA A 146 -9.32 -6.40 -9.36
CA ALA A 146 -8.63 -5.74 -8.26
C ALA A 146 -9.35 -4.46 -7.81
N LEU A 147 -9.71 -3.58 -8.75
CA LEU A 147 -10.39 -2.33 -8.40
C LEU A 147 -11.83 -2.51 -7.92
N ARG A 148 -12.55 -3.56 -8.38
CA ARG A 148 -13.90 -3.86 -7.86
C ARG A 148 -13.86 -4.29 -6.39
N HIS A 149 -12.75 -4.91 -5.97
CA HIS A 149 -12.59 -5.44 -4.62
C HIS A 149 -12.13 -4.37 -3.61
N ALA A 150 -11.27 -3.45 -4.05
CA ALA A 150 -10.65 -2.41 -3.22
C ALA A 150 -11.63 -1.30 -2.79
#